data_AF-A0A970CGW5-F1
#
_entry.id   AF-A0A970CGW5-F1
#
_cell.length_a   1.000
_cell.length_b   1.000
_cell.length_c   1.000
_cell.angle_alpha   90.00
_cell.angle_beta   90.00
_cell.angle_gamma   90.00
#
_symmetry.space_group_name_H-M   'P 1'
#
loop_
_entity.id
_entity.type
_entity.pdbx_description
1 polymer ?
#
loop_
_entity_poly.entity_id
_entity_poly.type
_entity_poly.pdbx_seq_one_letter_code
_entity_poly.pdbx_strand_id
1 'polypeptide(L)'
;MVSCRKTTGKSIQQNIIRDYFNAKNGRGFEYAYMFPGMNKVLQAAGRVIRSENDTGAILLIDERFSSKNYRKIFPGHWHPCSNIKDHAGLEKVLDSFWIMEDD
;
A
#
# COMPACT_ATOMS: atom_id res chain seq x y z
N MET A 1 -5.89 -1.90 21.29
CA MET A 1 -6.76 -0.84 20.75
C MET A 1 -6.10 0.51 21.05
N VAL A 2 -5.22 1.00 20.17
CA VAL A 2 -4.63 2.35 20.33
C VAL A 2 -5.60 3.32 19.67
N SER A 3 -6.42 3.99 20.48
CA SER A 3 -7.30 5.07 20.01
C SER A 3 -6.44 6.30 19.75
N CYS A 4 -5.90 6.40 18.54
CA CYS A 4 -5.22 7.60 18.06
C CYS A 4 -6.29 8.51 17.41
N ARG A 5 -6.72 9.56 18.14
CA ARG A 5 -7.48 10.65 17.52
C ARG A 5 -6.54 11.40 16.58
N LYS A 6 -6.67 11.19 15.27
CA LYS A 6 -6.12 12.12 14.28
C LYS A 6 -6.85 13.46 14.44
N THR A 7 -6.26 14.40 15.16
CA THR A 7 -6.57 15.81 14.96
C THR A 7 -6.21 16.14 13.52
N THR A 8 -7.18 16.63 12.76
CA THR A 8 -7.09 16.91 11.33
C THR A 8 -6.21 18.13 11.07
N GLY A 9 -4.94 18.08 11.44
CA GLY A 9 -3.93 19.03 10.98
C GLY A 9 -3.48 18.64 9.58
N LYS A 10 -4.30 18.92 8.56
CA LYS A 10 -3.81 18.86 7.17
C LYS A 10 -2.65 19.86 7.07
N SER A 11 -1.44 19.37 6.85
CA SER A 11 -0.26 20.24 6.76
C SER A 11 -0.47 21.31 5.70
N ILE A 12 -0.05 22.54 5.98
CA ILE A 12 -0.17 23.67 5.04
C ILE A 12 0.45 23.31 3.68
N GLN A 13 1.57 22.60 3.70
CA GLN A 13 2.26 22.10 2.51
C GLN A 13 1.37 21.16 1.67
N GLN A 14 0.69 20.19 2.27
CA GLN A 14 -0.20 19.29 1.54
C GLN A 14 -1.40 20.02 0.96
N ASN A 15 -1.94 21.03 1.65
CA ASN A 15 -3.04 21.83 1.11
C ASN A 15 -2.59 22.64 -0.11
N ILE A 16 -1.39 23.25 -0.07
CA ILE A 16 -0.83 23.98 -1.22
C ILE A 16 -0.66 23.04 -2.42
N ILE A 17 -0.06 21.86 -2.21
CA ILE A 17 0.12 20.85 -3.27
C ILE A 17 -1.24 20.43 -3.82
N ARG A 18 -2.20 20.13 -2.94
CA ARG A 18 -3.55 19.74 -3.33
C ARG A 18 -4.18 20.82 -4.19
N ASP A 19 -4.20 22.07 -3.74
CA ASP A 19 -4.93 23.16 -4.40
C ASP A 19 -4.29 23.48 -5.77
N TYR A 20 -2.95 23.47 -5.85
CA TYR A 20 -2.23 23.65 -7.12
C TYR A 20 -2.58 22.57 -8.15
N PHE A 21 -2.47 21.28 -7.79
CA PHE A 21 -2.76 20.19 -8.72
C PHE A 21 -4.26 20.02 -8.98
N ASN A 22 -5.11 20.37 -8.01
CA ASN A 22 -6.55 20.41 -8.23
C ASN A 22 -6.93 21.44 -9.30
N ALA A 23 -6.37 22.66 -9.22
CA ALA A 23 -6.59 23.68 -10.24
C ALA A 23 -6.00 23.30 -11.62
N LYS A 24 -4.88 22.58 -11.64
CA LYS A 24 -4.17 22.24 -12.89
C LYS A 24 -4.80 21.08 -13.66
N ASN A 25 -5.22 20.02 -12.97
CA ASN A 25 -5.69 18.80 -13.62
C ASN A 25 -6.76 18.02 -12.82
N GLY A 26 -7.32 18.60 -11.76
CA GLY A 26 -8.32 17.96 -10.91
C GLY A 26 -7.80 16.81 -10.03
N ARG A 27 -6.48 16.57 -10.00
CA ARG A 27 -5.87 15.44 -9.27
C ARG A 27 -5.18 15.84 -7.97
N GLY A 28 -5.69 16.89 -7.31
CA GLY A 28 -5.06 17.42 -6.10
C GLY A 28 -4.93 16.40 -4.97
N PHE A 29 -5.91 15.50 -4.85
CA PHE A 29 -5.90 14.46 -3.83
C PHE A 29 -4.80 13.42 -4.08
N GLU A 30 -4.62 13.00 -5.33
CA GLU A 30 -3.60 12.02 -5.70
C GLU A 30 -2.19 12.50 -5.33
N TYR A 31 -1.87 13.75 -5.67
CA TYR A 31 -0.56 14.33 -5.42
C TYR A 31 -0.31 14.64 -3.95
N ALA A 32 -1.31 15.13 -3.21
CA ALA A 32 -1.12 15.54 -1.82
C ALA A 32 -1.14 14.36 -0.82
N TYR A 33 -1.88 13.29 -1.14
CA TYR A 33 -2.15 12.21 -0.17
C TYR A 33 -1.88 10.81 -0.71
N MET A 34 -2.34 10.49 -1.91
CA MET A 34 -2.24 9.12 -2.45
C MET A 34 -0.80 8.72 -2.76
N PHE A 35 -0.11 9.45 -3.64
CA PHE A 35 1.27 9.12 -4.01
C PHE A 35 2.25 9.21 -2.83
N PRO A 36 2.18 10.23 -1.95
CA PRO A 36 3.02 10.25 -0.74
C PRO A 36 2.74 9.06 0.19
N GLY A 37 1.47 8.65 0.32
CA GLY A 37 1.10 7.47 1.10
C GLY A 37 1.65 6.18 0.50
N MET A 38 1.51 6.01 -0.81
CA MET A 38 2.01 4.85 -1.53
C MET A 38 3.53 4.75 -1.50
N ASN A 39 4.25 5.87 -1.61
CA ASN A 39 5.70 5.87 -1.48
C ASN A 39 6.16 5.31 -0.12
N LYS A 40 5.44 5.60 0.96
CA LYS A 40 5.74 5.03 2.28
C LYS A 40 5.48 3.52 2.33
N VAL A 41 4.42 3.05 1.67
CA VAL A 41 4.12 1.60 1.56
C VAL A 41 5.22 0.89 0.77
N LEU A 42 5.63 1.43 -0.37
CA LEU A 42 6.69 0.86 -1.20
C LEU A 42 8.04 0.85 -0.47
N GLN A 43 8.36 1.90 0.29
CA GLN A 43 9.56 1.93 1.12
C GLN A 43 9.53 0.86 2.23
N ALA A 44 8.37 0.63 2.85
CA ALA A 44 8.22 -0.42 3.85
C ALA A 44 8.37 -1.82 3.22
N ALA A 45 7.75 -2.05 2.06
CA ALA A 45 7.91 -3.28 1.30
C ALA A 45 9.36 -3.54 0.88
N GLY A 46 10.09 -2.51 0.44
CA GLY A 46 11.52 -2.59 0.15
C GLY A 46 12.42 -2.85 1.37
N ARG A 47 11.87 -2.85 2.59
CA ARG A 47 12.61 -3.34 3.77
C ARG A 47 12.50 -4.85 3.95
N VAL A 48 11.49 -5.49 3.36
CA VAL A 48 11.21 -6.93 3.45
C VAL A 48 12.14 -7.71 2.51
N ILE A 49 12.38 -7.20 1.30
CA ILE A 49 13.26 -7.83 0.30
C ILE A 49 14.53 -6.98 0.20
N ARG A 50 15.68 -7.48 0.69
CA ARG A 50 16.97 -6.78 0.65
C ARG A 50 18.04 -7.51 -0.16
N SER A 51 17.86 -8.81 -0.36
CA SER A 51 18.71 -9.70 -1.14
C SER A 51 17.87 -10.50 -2.13
N GLU A 52 18.52 -11.05 -3.17
CA GLU A 52 17.86 -11.89 -4.20
C GLU A 52 17.29 -13.19 -3.61
N ASN A 53 17.76 -13.61 -2.44
CA ASN A 53 17.31 -14.80 -1.72
C ASN A 53 16.33 -14.49 -0.58
N ASP A 54 15.95 -13.22 -0.38
CA ASP A 54 15.03 -12.86 0.71
C ASP A 54 13.59 -13.09 0.27
N THR A 55 12.94 -14.06 0.89
CA THR A 55 11.52 -14.35 0.69
C THR A 55 10.70 -13.73 1.82
N GLY A 56 9.63 -13.02 1.46
CA GLY A 56 8.77 -12.37 2.43
C GLY A 56 7.40 -11.98 1.88
N ALA A 57 6.39 -12.03 2.75
CA ALA A 57 5.02 -11.68 2.42
C ALA A 57 4.69 -10.23 2.84
N ILE A 58 3.96 -9.51 1.99
CA ILE A 58 3.46 -8.15 2.28
C ILE A 58 1.94 -8.21 2.40
N LEU A 59 1.43 -7.88 3.59
CA LEU A 59 -0.01 -7.78 3.85
C LEU A 59 -0.45 -6.30 3.90
N LEU A 60 -1.32 -5.91 2.97
CA LEU A 60 -1.90 -4.57 2.92
C LEU A 60 -3.32 -4.58 3.50
N ILE A 61 -3.49 -3.96 4.68
CA ILE A 61 -4.76 -3.94 5.41
C ILE A 61 -5.45 -2.60 5.19
N ASP A 62 -6.29 -2.52 4.16
CA ASP A 62 -7.29 -1.44 3.95
C ASP A 62 -8.08 -1.71 2.65
N GLU A 63 -9.36 -1.35 2.58
CA GLU A 63 -10.15 -1.44 1.34
C GLU A 63 -9.58 -0.55 0.21
N ARG A 64 -8.89 0.54 0.57
CA ARG A 64 -8.30 1.48 -0.40
C ARG A 64 -7.31 0.79 -1.34
N PHE A 65 -6.56 -0.20 -0.86
CA PHE A 65 -5.62 -0.96 -1.68
C PHE A 65 -6.29 -1.88 -2.71
N SER A 66 -7.55 -2.24 -2.48
CA SER A 66 -8.36 -2.98 -3.46
C SER A 66 -8.90 -2.11 -4.59
N SER A 67 -8.89 -0.78 -4.43
CA SER A 67 -9.35 0.17 -5.46
C SER A 67 -8.44 0.17 -6.68
N LYS A 68 -9.04 0.26 -7.88
CA LYS A 68 -8.31 0.30 -9.16
C LYS A 68 -7.28 1.42 -9.22
N ASN A 69 -7.54 2.55 -8.58
CA ASN A 69 -6.62 3.70 -8.58
C ASN A 69 -5.32 3.39 -7.81
N TYR A 70 -5.41 2.63 -6.72
CA TYR A 70 -4.25 2.23 -5.92
C TYR A 70 -3.51 1.06 -6.57
N ARG A 71 -4.24 0.08 -7.14
CA ARG A 71 -3.62 -1.08 -7.80
C ARG A 71 -2.71 -0.71 -8.98
N LYS A 72 -3.04 0.36 -9.71
CA LYS A 72 -2.19 0.88 -10.81
C LYS A 72 -0.83 1.41 -10.35
N ILE A 73 -0.66 1.70 -9.06
CA ILE A 73 0.58 2.25 -8.49
C ILE A 73 1.49 1.11 -8.01
N PHE A 74 0.95 -0.08 -7.78
CA PHE A 74 1.77 -1.22 -7.38
C PHE A 74 2.73 -1.63 -8.49
N PRO A 75 3.96 -2.06 -8.14
CA PRO A 75 4.90 -2.60 -9.10
C PRO A 75 4.30 -3.80 -9.86
N GLY A 76 4.66 -3.95 -11.13
CA GLY A 76 4.18 -5.06 -11.96
C GLY A 76 4.45 -6.43 -11.34
N HIS A 77 5.62 -6.61 -10.71
CA HIS A 77 6.05 -7.85 -10.09
C HIS A 77 5.25 -8.26 -8.83
N TRP A 78 4.37 -7.41 -8.30
CA TRP A 78 3.47 -7.79 -7.20
C TRP A 78 2.22 -8.53 -7.68
N HIS A 79 2.00 -8.62 -8.99
CA HIS A 79 0.85 -9.30 -9.55
C HIS A 79 1.14 -10.79 -9.74
N PRO A 80 0.20 -11.69 -9.38
CA PRO A 80 -1.14 -11.40 -8.87
C PRO A 80 -1.21 -11.11 -7.35
N CYS A 81 -1.87 -10.01 -6.96
CA CYS A 81 -2.22 -9.75 -5.57
C CYS A 81 -3.59 -10.38 -5.24
N SER A 82 -3.64 -11.28 -4.25
CA SER A 82 -4.87 -11.91 -3.76
C SER A 82 -5.61 -10.99 -2.78
N ASN A 83 -6.93 -10.84 -2.97
CA ASN A 83 -7.78 -10.16 -1.99
C ASN A 83 -8.29 -11.20 -0.98
N ILE A 84 -7.92 -11.03 0.28
CA ILE A 84 -8.22 -11.95 1.37
C ILE A 84 -9.24 -11.27 2.29
N LYS A 85 -10.37 -11.93 2.52
CA LYS A 85 -11.51 -11.36 3.27
C LYS A 85 -11.58 -11.86 4.71
N ASP A 86 -10.97 -13.00 5.00
CA ASP A 86 -11.08 -13.71 6.26
C ASP A 86 -9.72 -14.29 6.71
N HIS A 87 -9.66 -14.68 7.98
CA HIS A 87 -8.45 -15.25 8.58
C HIS A 87 -8.06 -16.58 7.93
N ALA A 88 -9.05 -17.43 7.64
CA ALA A 88 -8.81 -18.73 7.03
C ALA A 88 -8.19 -18.62 5.62
N GLY A 89 -8.63 -17.65 4.82
CA GLY A 89 -8.02 -17.35 3.53
C GLY A 89 -6.58 -16.84 3.67
N LEU A 90 -6.28 -16.09 4.73
CA LEU A 90 -4.94 -15.59 5.01
C LEU A 90 -3.98 -16.72 5.37
N GLU A 91 -4.37 -17.59 6.31
CA GLU A 91 -3.58 -18.76 6.70
C GLU A 91 -3.24 -19.63 5.48
N LYS A 92 -4.25 -19.95 4.66
CA LYS A 92 -4.03 -20.76 3.45
C LYS A 92 -3.03 -20.14 2.48
N VAL A 93 -3.11 -18.83 2.26
CA VAL A 93 -2.19 -18.12 1.36
C VAL A 93 -0.78 -18.09 1.94
N LEU A 94 -0.64 -17.86 3.25
CA LEU A 94 0.67 -17.85 3.91
C LEU A 94 1.29 -19.24 3.93
N ASP A 95 0.54 -20.28 4.26
CA ASP A 95 1.03 -21.66 4.27
C ASP A 95 1.53 -22.06 2.88
N SER A 96 0.73 -21.80 1.83
CA SER A 96 1.17 -22.06 0.45
C SER A 96 2.38 -21.23 0.01
N PHE A 97 2.55 -20.02 0.55
CA PHE A 97 3.71 -19.17 0.24
C PHE A 97 5.00 -19.75 0.82
N TRP A 98 4.98 -20.23 2.07
CA TRP A 98 6.17 -20.74 2.76
C TRP A 98 6.49 -22.22 2.44
N ILE A 99 5.51 -23.01 2.01
CA ILE A 99 5.72 -24.44 1.67
C ILE A 99 6.37 -24.61 0.29
N MET A 100 6.33 -23.59 -0.59
CA MET A 100 6.91 -23.70 -1.94
C MET A 100 8.45 -23.54 -2.02
N GLU A 101 9.15 -23.36 -0.89
CA GLU A 101 10.62 -23.19 -0.87
C GLU A 101 11.43 -24.45 -0.48
N ASP A 102 10.78 -25.58 -0.20
CA ASP A 102 11.46 -26.81 0.27
C ASP A 102 11.81 -27.85 -0.82
N ASP A 103 11.68 -27.53 -2.13
CA ASP A 103 12.06 -28.43 -3.25
C ASP A 103 13.29 -27.96 -4.05
#